data_AF-A0A838PFF7-F1
#
_entry.id   AF-A0A838PFF7-F1
#
_cell.length_a   1.000
_cell.length_b   1.000
_cell.length_c   1.000
_cell.angle_alpha   90.00
_cell.angle_beta   90.00
_cell.angle_gamma   90.00
#
_symmetry.space_group_name_H-M   'P 1'
#
loop_
_entity.id
_entity.type
_entity.pdbx_description
1 polymer ?
#
loop_
_entity_poly.entity_id
_entity_poly.type
_entity_poly.pdbx_seq_one_letter_code
_entity_poly.pdbx_strand_id
1 'polypeptide(L)'
;MPDEQRVANNSQTYLVDADDFSFEILEQENGQATVIRFPLIDPRYHAGDVVLVLSGSDIHFHGMIGSLAEGLAVATDRRGSLLAATVQ
;
A
#
# COMPACT_ATOMS: atom_id res chain seq x y z
N MET A 1 -18.49 24.14 -6.29
CA MET A 1 -17.03 24.16 -6.47
C MET A 1 -16.64 22.75 -6.88
N PRO A 2 -16.01 22.50 -8.04
CA PRO A 2 -15.44 21.19 -8.28
C PRO A 2 -14.24 21.04 -7.35
N ASP A 3 -14.20 19.95 -6.59
CA ASP A 3 -13.03 19.60 -5.80
C ASP A 3 -11.83 19.52 -6.75
N GLU A 4 -10.80 20.33 -6.47
CA GLU A 4 -9.52 20.22 -7.16
C GLU A 4 -9.02 18.80 -6.96
N GLN A 5 -9.13 18.00 -8.01
CA GLN A 5 -8.45 16.73 -8.09
C GLN A 5 -6.97 17.06 -8.05
N ARG A 6 -6.39 17.07 -6.84
CA ARG A 6 -4.95 17.15 -6.62
C ARG A 6 -4.36 15.91 -7.26
N VAL A 7 -4.04 16.01 -8.54
CA VAL A 7 -3.17 15.06 -9.20
C VAL A 7 -1.84 15.22 -8.49
N ALA A 8 -1.52 14.30 -7.59
CA ALA A 8 -0.23 14.26 -6.91
C ALA A 8 0.83 14.01 -7.99
N ASN A 9 1.41 15.09 -8.53
CA ASN A 9 2.37 15.02 -9.64
C ASN A 9 3.80 14.68 -9.15
N ASN A 10 3.91 14.11 -7.96
CA ASN A 10 5.15 13.83 -7.24
C ASN A 10 5.03 12.67 -6.25
N SER A 11 4.16 11.69 -6.51
CA SER A 11 4.12 10.45 -5.72
C SER A 11 5.39 9.64 -5.97
N GLN A 12 6.09 9.27 -4.91
CA GLN A 12 7.15 8.27 -4.98
C GLN A 12 6.55 6.86 -4.87
N THR A 13 7.28 5.87 -5.40
CA THR A 13 6.93 4.45 -5.25
C THR A 13 7.87 3.80 -4.25
N TYR A 14 7.30 3.25 -3.19
CA TYR A 14 7.95 2.30 -2.30
C TYR A 14 7.78 0.90 -2.90
N LEU A 15 8.87 0.35 -3.42
CA LEU A 15 8.90 -0.99 -4.03
C LEU A 15 9.37 -2.01 -3.00
N VAL A 16 8.64 -3.12 -2.87
CA VAL A 16 9.01 -4.21 -1.97
C VAL A 16 8.67 -5.56 -2.59
N ASP A 17 9.50 -6.56 -2.33
CA ASP A 17 9.24 -7.93 -2.75
C ASP A 17 8.23 -8.60 -1.81
N ALA A 18 7.29 -9.36 -2.35
CA ALA A 18 6.22 -10.02 -1.61
C ALA A 18 6.75 -11.03 -0.58
N ASP A 19 7.88 -11.68 -0.86
CA ASP A 19 8.45 -12.69 0.02
C ASP A 19 9.06 -12.06 1.30
N ASP A 20 9.47 -10.79 1.21
CA ASP A 20 10.06 -10.03 2.32
C ASP A 20 9.07 -9.06 2.99
N PHE A 21 7.84 -8.96 2.46
CA PHE A 21 6.89 -7.93 2.87
C PHE A 21 6.07 -8.33 4.10
N SER A 22 6.35 -7.68 5.23
CA SER A 22 5.56 -7.84 6.46
C SER A 22 4.44 -6.82 6.54
N PHE A 23 3.20 -7.28 6.67
CA PHE A 23 2.01 -6.44 6.78
C PHE A 23 0.92 -7.10 7.63
N GLU A 24 0.00 -6.27 8.10
CA GLU A 24 -1.24 -6.65 8.75
C GLU A 24 -2.41 -6.23 7.86
N ILE A 25 -3.44 -7.07 7.81
CA ILE A 25 -4.65 -6.81 7.05
C ILE A 25 -5.62 -6.03 7.94
N LEU A 26 -5.97 -4.82 7.52
CA LEU A 26 -7.00 -4.02 8.19
C LEU A 26 -8.37 -4.23 7.57
N GLU A 27 -8.42 -4.41 6.24
CA GLU A 27 -9.64 -4.73 5.49
C GLU A 27 -9.34 -5.72 4.37
N GLN A 28 -10.35 -6.53 4.02
CA GLN A 28 -10.27 -7.49 2.93
C GLN A 28 -11.59 -7.59 2.17
N GLU A 29 -11.51 -7.96 0.90
CA GLU A 29 -12.63 -8.24 0.03
C GLU A 29 -12.34 -9.50 -0.79
N ASN A 30 -13.29 -10.44 -0.85
CA ASN A 30 -13.14 -11.72 -1.58
C ASN A 30 -11.88 -12.53 -1.22
N GLY A 31 -11.43 -12.44 0.05
CA GLY A 31 -10.22 -13.12 0.53
C GLY A 31 -8.90 -12.45 0.17
N GLN A 32 -8.96 -11.23 -0.37
CA GLN A 32 -7.79 -10.41 -0.73
C GLN A 32 -7.72 -9.17 0.15
N ALA A 33 -6.52 -8.80 0.61
CA ALA A 33 -6.32 -7.64 1.46
C ALA A 33 -6.54 -6.33 0.68
N THR A 34 -7.49 -5.49 1.06
CA THR A 34 -7.77 -4.20 0.40
C THR A 34 -7.15 -3.02 1.15
N VAL A 35 -6.97 -3.15 2.47
CA VAL A 35 -6.26 -2.18 3.30
C VAL A 35 -5.24 -2.93 4.14
N ILE A 36 -3.99 -2.49 4.09
CA ILE A 36 -2.89 -3.08 4.84
C ILE A 36 -2.18 -2.04 5.68
N ARG A 37 -1.61 -2.50 6.80
CA ARG A 37 -0.67 -1.75 7.65
C ARG A 37 0.69 -2.40 7.62
N PHE A 38 1.75 -1.63 7.43
CA PHE A 38 3.11 -2.17 7.32
C PHE A 38 4.15 -1.21 7.90
N PRO A 39 5.31 -1.70 8.36
CA PRO A 39 6.41 -0.84 8.81
C PRO A 39 6.97 0.01 7.68
N LEU A 40 7.09 1.32 7.92
CA LEU A 40 7.76 2.25 7.02
C LEU A 40 8.32 3.43 7.83
N ILE A 41 9.65 3.42 8.03
CA ILE A 41 10.38 4.44 8.80
C ILE A 41 11.27 5.33 7.92
N ASP A 42 11.33 5.06 6.62
CA ASP A 42 12.13 5.85 5.69
C ASP A 42 11.45 7.22 5.45
N PRO A 43 12.08 8.33 5.87
CA PRO A 43 11.46 9.66 5.84
C PRO A 43 11.29 10.22 4.43
N ARG A 44 11.75 9.51 3.38
CA ARG A 44 11.51 9.89 1.99
C ARG A 44 10.05 9.69 1.59
N TYR A 45 9.34 8.78 2.26
CA TYR A 45 7.97 8.42 1.92
C TYR A 45 6.94 9.12 2.81
N HIS A 46 5.81 9.46 2.21
CA HIS A 46 4.76 10.27 2.81
C HIS A 46 3.38 9.76 2.39
N ALA A 47 2.33 10.26 3.08
CA ALA A 47 0.97 10.08 2.60
C ALA A 47 0.80 10.68 1.20
N GLY A 48 0.17 9.93 0.30
CA GLY A 48 0.07 10.23 -1.13
C GLY A 48 1.06 9.47 -2.00
N ASP A 49 2.10 8.86 -1.42
CA ASP A 49 2.99 7.93 -2.13
C ASP A 49 2.30 6.58 -2.38
N VAL A 50 2.95 5.73 -3.16
CA VAL A 50 2.42 4.43 -3.57
C VAL A 50 3.32 3.32 -3.01
N VAL A 51 2.72 2.27 -2.45
CA VAL A 51 3.41 1.00 -2.22
C VAL A 51 3.10 0.04 -3.37
N LEU A 52 4.15 -0.55 -3.93
CA LEU A 52 4.07 -1.59 -4.94
C LEU A 52 4.74 -2.85 -4.39
N VAL A 53 3.93 -3.89 -4.16
CA VAL A 53 4.39 -5.20 -3.73
C VAL A 53 4.46 -6.10 -4.96
N LEU A 54 5.65 -6.64 -5.26
CA LEU A 54 5.87 -7.50 -6.42
C LEU A 54 6.26 -8.92 -6.00
N SER A 55 5.85 -9.93 -6.77
CA SER A 55 6.53 -11.23 -6.79
C SER A 55 7.12 -11.42 -8.19
N GLY A 56 8.44 -11.24 -8.31
CA GLY A 56 9.10 -11.17 -9.61
C GLY A 56 8.55 -10.00 -10.45
N SER A 57 7.87 -10.30 -11.56
CA SER A 57 7.24 -9.29 -12.43
C SER A 57 5.77 -9.03 -12.13
N ASP A 58 5.16 -9.81 -11.24
CA ASP A 58 3.72 -9.77 -10.97
C ASP A 58 3.41 -8.79 -9.84
N ILE A 59 2.37 -7.97 -10.04
CA ILE A 59 1.92 -6.99 -9.04
C ILE A 59 0.96 -7.68 -8.08
N HIS A 60 1.35 -7.77 -6.81
CA HIS A 60 0.53 -8.35 -5.75
C HIS A 60 -0.31 -7.30 -5.03
N PHE A 61 0.21 -6.07 -4.92
CA PHE A 61 -0.52 -4.97 -4.30
C PHE A 61 -0.05 -3.65 -4.89
N HIS A 62 -0.99 -2.79 -5.25
CA HIS A 62 -0.71 -1.46 -5.77
C HIS A 62 -1.59 -0.45 -5.04
N GLY A 63 -1.13 -0.03 -3.86
CA GLY A 63 -1.92 0.79 -2.96
C GLY A 63 -1.35 2.18 -2.74
N MET A 64 -2.24 3.16 -2.64
CA MET A 64 -1.87 4.50 -2.19
C MET A 64 -1.71 4.48 -0.68
N ILE A 65 -0.60 5.03 -0.20
CA ILE A 65 -0.33 5.28 1.21
C ILE A 65 -1.22 6.44 1.67
N GLY A 66 -2.20 6.15 2.53
CA GLY A 66 -3.13 7.14 3.06
C GLY A 66 -2.62 7.83 4.33
N SER A 67 -1.81 7.14 5.14
CA SER A 67 -1.24 7.70 6.36
C SER A 67 0.09 7.03 6.71
N LEU A 68 0.98 7.80 7.34
CA LEU A 68 2.17 7.34 8.06
C LEU A 68 2.14 7.92 9.48
N ALA A 69 2.24 7.06 10.49
CA ALA A 69 2.37 7.46 11.88
C ALA A 69 3.15 6.42 12.67
N GLU A 70 4.04 6.88 13.56
CA GLU A 70 4.78 6.01 14.49
C GLU A 70 5.55 4.86 13.81
N GLY A 71 6.07 5.10 12.60
CA GLY A 71 6.81 4.10 11.81
C GLY A 71 5.94 3.06 11.12
N LEU A 72 4.61 3.27 11.09
CA LEU A 72 3.65 2.42 10.39
C LEU A 72 2.97 3.23 9.27
N ALA A 73 2.83 2.61 8.11
CA ALA A 73 2.07 3.11 6.98
C ALA A 73 0.77 2.32 6.82
N VAL A 74 -0.29 2.99 6.37
CA VAL A 74 -1.53 2.35 5.93
C VAL A 74 -1.73 2.64 4.45
N ALA A 75 -1.95 1.60 3.66
CA ALA A 75 -2.20 1.72 2.23
C ALA A 75 -3.48 1.00 1.80
N THR A 76 -4.10 1.53 0.74
CA THR A 76 -5.35 1.00 0.17
C THR A 76 -5.18 0.71 -1.31
N ASP A 77 -5.49 -0.51 -1.73
CA ASP A 77 -5.60 -0.91 -3.13
C ASP A 77 -7.08 -1.05 -3.51
N ARG A 78 -7.55 -0.20 -4.43
CA ARG A 78 -8.94 -0.19 -4.90
C ARG A 78 -9.14 -0.95 -6.22
N ARG A 79 -8.07 -1.46 -6.83
CA ARG A 79 -8.10 -2.13 -8.14
C ARG A 79 -8.06 -3.65 -8.02
N GLY A 80 -7.83 -4.17 -6.82
CA GLY A 80 -7.87 -5.59 -6.52
C GLY A 80 -6.48 -6.11 -6.19
N SER A 81 -6.25 -6.34 -4.91
CA SER A 81 -5.06 -6.98 -4.38
C SER A 81 -5.02 -8.47 -4.72
N LEU A 82 -3.82 -9.00 -4.90
CA LEU A 82 -3.53 -10.43 -4.91
C LEU A 82 -2.83 -10.89 -3.62
N LEU A 83 -2.63 -9.99 -2.64
CA LEU A 83 -2.19 -10.38 -1.31
C LEU A 83 -3.32 -11.15 -0.64
N ALA A 84 -3.09 -12.46 -0.57
CA ALA A 84 -3.97 -13.37 0.14
C ALA A 84 -4.18 -12.88 1.57
N ALA A 85 -5.41 -12.98 2.04
CA ALA A 85 -5.73 -12.71 3.43
C ALA A 85 -5.22 -13.84 4.34
N THR A 86 -3.91 -13.98 4.50
CA THR A 86 -3.33 -14.91 5.47
C THR A 86 -3.33 -14.25 6.84
N VAL A 87 -4.28 -14.66 7.68
CA VAL A 87 -4.20 -14.40 9.12
C VAL A 87 -3.07 -15.28 9.66
N GLN A 88 -1.97 -14.68 10.11
CA GLN A 88 -0.96 -15.37 10.91
C GLN A 88 -1.23 -15.12 12.40
#